data_AF-A0A546Y7T0-F1
#
_entry.id   AF-A0A546Y7T0-F1
#
_cell.length_a   1.000
_cell.length_b   1.000
_cell.length_c   1.000
_cell.angle_alpha   90.00
_cell.angle_beta   90.00
_cell.angle_gamma   90.00
#
_symmetry.space_group_name_H-M   'P 1'
#
loop_
_entity.id
_entity.type
_entity.pdbx_description
1 polymer ?
#
loop_
_entity_poly.entity_id
_entity_poly.type
_entity_poly.pdbx_seq_one_letter_code
_entity_poly.pdbx_strand_id
1 'polypeptide(L)'
;MKRIVATFFATDEGAEPVKDWLMSLDKDDRRMIGSDIATAEFGWPIGMPICRPIRDGVREVRSSVKKMERLKPEPILELMAG
;
A
#
# COMPACT_ATOMS: atom_id res chain seq x y z
N MET A 1 18.00 13.51 6.92
CA MET A 1 18.55 12.16 7.22
C MET A 1 17.38 11.18 7.24
N LYS A 2 17.37 10.14 6.38
CA LYS A 2 16.40 9.03 6.49
C LYS A 2 16.83 8.12 7.64
N ARG A 3 15.90 7.65 8.48
CA ARG A 3 16.23 6.87 9.67
C ARG A 3 16.14 5.36 9.45
N ILE A 4 15.21 4.95 8.60
CA ILE A 4 15.17 3.61 7.98
C ILE A 4 15.01 3.78 6.47
N VAL A 5 15.20 2.70 5.70
CA VAL A 5 14.96 2.69 4.25
C VAL A 5 13.66 1.93 3.99
N ALA A 6 12.71 2.57 3.32
CA ALA A 6 11.51 1.89 2.84
C ALA A 6 11.79 1.26 1.46
N THR A 7 11.57 -0.05 1.34
CA THR A 7 11.62 -0.78 0.07
C THR A 7 10.36 -1.63 -0.08
N PHE A 8 9.96 -1.87 -1.33
CA PHE A 8 8.91 -2.86 -1.60
C PHE A 8 9.49 -4.27 -1.51
N PHE A 9 8.66 -5.19 -1.02
CA PHE A 9 8.95 -6.61 -1.14
C PHE A 9 8.87 -7.01 -2.62
N ALA A 10 9.90 -7.71 -3.08
CA ALA A 10 9.93 -8.37 -4.38
C ALA A 10 9.80 -9.89 -4.16
N THR A 11 8.99 -10.55 -4.99
CA THR A 11 8.94 -12.01 -5.05
C THR A 11 10.23 -12.57 -5.64
N ASP A 12 10.42 -13.90 -5.57
CA ASP A 12 11.57 -14.57 -6.19
C ASP A 12 11.62 -14.36 -7.72
N GLU A 13 10.48 -14.10 -8.34
CA GLU A 13 10.34 -13.78 -9.77
C GLU A 13 10.54 -12.28 -10.08
N GLY A 14 10.80 -11.46 -9.06
CA GLY A 14 11.04 -10.02 -9.18
C GLY A 14 9.79 -9.14 -9.23
N ALA A 15 8.59 -9.71 -9.05
CA ALA A 15 7.37 -8.93 -9.00
C ALA A 15 7.28 -8.14 -7.68
N GLU A 16 6.84 -6.89 -7.75
CA GLU A 16 6.63 -6.02 -6.57
C GLU A 16 5.12 -5.79 -6.36
N PRO A 17 4.34 -6.80 -5.93
CA PRO A 17 2.87 -6.76 -5.99
C PRO A 17 2.26 -5.59 -5.19
N VAL A 18 2.90 -5.19 -4.08
CA VAL A 18 2.44 -4.05 -3.28
C VAL A 18 2.69 -2.72 -4.00
N LYS A 19 3.79 -2.60 -4.74
CA LYS A 19 4.06 -1.42 -5.57
C LYS A 19 3.10 -1.35 -6.74
N ASP A 20 2.86 -2.46 -7.41
CA ASP A 20 1.92 -2.54 -8.54
C ASP A 20 0.50 -2.16 -8.08
N TRP A 21 0.05 -2.72 -6.95
CA TRP A 21 -1.19 -2.32 -6.30
C TRP A 21 -1.20 -0.82 -5.97
N LEU A 22 -0.16 -0.30 -5.30
CA LEU A 22 -0.08 1.12 -4.97
C LEU A 22 -0.18 1.98 -6.22
N MET A 23 0.50 1.62 -7.31
CA MET A 23 0.49 2.36 -8.57
C MET A 23 -0.85 2.32 -9.31
N SER A 24 -1.70 1.31 -9.03
CA SER A 24 -3.06 1.21 -9.56
C SER A 24 -4.06 2.18 -8.90
N LEU A 25 -3.71 2.72 -7.72
CA LEU A 25 -4.58 3.66 -6.99
C LEU A 25 -4.59 5.05 -7.64
N ASP A 26 -5.65 5.82 -7.34
CA ASP A 26 -5.71 7.21 -7.76
C ASP A 26 -4.59 8.05 -7.12
N LYS A 27 -4.37 9.23 -7.68
CA LYS A 27 -3.25 10.09 -7.30
C LYS A 27 -3.33 10.58 -5.85
N ASP A 28 -4.52 10.75 -5.30
CA ASP A 28 -4.69 11.25 -3.93
C ASP A 28 -4.41 10.13 -2.93
N ASP A 29 -4.93 8.93 -3.18
CA ASP A 29 -4.70 7.76 -2.34
C ASP A 29 -3.23 7.34 -2.33
N ARG A 30 -2.57 7.36 -3.50
CA ARG A 30 -1.11 7.13 -3.59
C ARG A 30 -0.29 8.10 -2.75
N ARG A 31 -0.66 9.38 -2.78
CA ARG A 31 0.03 10.41 -2.01
C ARG A 31 -0.19 10.24 -0.52
N MET A 32 -1.40 9.89 -0.10
CA MET A 32 -1.70 9.66 1.31
C MET A 32 -0.86 8.51 1.86
N ILE A 33 -0.90 7.36 1.19
CA ILE A 33 -0.09 6.19 1.60
C ILE A 33 1.40 6.53 1.60
N GLY A 34 1.90 7.19 0.54
CA GLY A 34 3.30 7.59 0.46
C GLY A 34 3.72 8.53 1.60
N SER A 35 2.84 9.45 2.02
CA SER A 35 3.09 10.35 3.15
C SER A 35 3.16 9.60 4.48
N ASP A 36 2.29 8.61 4.69
CA ASP A 36 2.30 7.80 5.91
C ASP A 36 3.54 6.91 5.99
N ILE A 37 3.97 6.31 4.86
CA ILE A 37 5.23 5.58 4.75
C ILE A 37 6.42 6.51 5.05
N ALA A 38 6.45 7.70 4.45
CA ALA A 38 7.52 8.67 4.70
C ALA A 38 7.57 9.07 6.19
N THR A 39 6.41 9.28 6.83
CA THR A 39 6.35 9.59 8.27
C THR A 39 7.04 8.51 9.10
N ALA A 40 6.84 7.22 8.76
CA ALA A 40 7.57 6.13 9.40
C ALA A 40 9.06 6.09 9.03
N GLU A 41 9.40 6.26 7.75
CA GLU A 41 10.78 6.19 7.22
C GLU A 41 11.71 7.24 7.86
N PHE A 42 11.22 8.47 7.97
CA PHE A 42 11.96 9.59 8.52
C PHE A 42 11.81 9.73 10.05
N GLY A 43 10.71 9.22 10.61
CA GLY A 43 10.38 9.33 12.05
C GLY A 43 10.94 8.21 12.93
N TRP A 44 11.53 7.16 12.36
CA TRP A 44 11.90 5.96 13.11
C TRP A 44 12.83 6.18 14.32
N PRO A 45 12.64 5.56 15.49
CA PRO A 45 11.51 4.73 15.87
C PRO A 45 10.28 5.62 16.07
N ILE A 46 9.20 5.27 15.38
CA ILE A 46 7.91 5.93 15.55
C ILE A 46 6.93 4.94 16.19
N GLY A 47 6.12 5.42 17.12
CA GLY A 47 5.12 4.63 17.82
C GLY A 47 3.70 4.98 17.38
N MET A 48 2.75 4.68 18.26
CA MET A 48 1.35 5.05 18.06
C MET A 48 1.17 6.58 17.97
N PRO A 49 0.20 7.07 17.18
CA PRO A 49 -0.79 6.31 16.39
C PRO A 49 -0.29 5.87 15.01
N ILE A 50 0.89 6.32 14.59
CA ILE A 50 1.37 6.16 13.20
C ILE A 50 1.84 4.73 12.91
N CYS A 51 2.55 4.11 13.87
CA CYS A 51 3.12 2.78 13.68
C CYS A 51 2.80 1.88 14.87
N ARG A 52 2.13 0.76 14.58
CA ARG A 52 1.72 -0.22 15.58
C ARG A 52 2.49 -1.53 15.40
N PRO A 53 3.14 -2.09 16.44
CA PRO A 53 3.67 -3.44 16.37
C PRO A 53 2.52 -4.46 16.24
N ILE A 54 2.65 -5.40 15.29
CA ILE A 54 1.69 -6.52 15.13
C ILE A 54 2.28 -7.78 15.77
N ARG A 55 3.43 -8.24 15.28
CA ARG A 55 4.15 -9.44 15.76
C ARG A 55 5.56 -9.49 15.16
N ASP A 56 6.50 -10.20 15.75
CA ASP A 56 7.76 -10.66 15.12
C ASP A 56 8.44 -9.68 14.15
N GLY A 57 8.74 -8.46 14.59
CA GLY A 57 9.38 -7.44 13.75
C GLY A 57 8.48 -6.81 12.67
N VAL A 58 7.25 -7.30 12.50
CA VAL A 58 6.20 -6.72 11.66
C VAL A 58 5.50 -5.58 12.38
N ARG A 59 5.38 -4.46 11.69
CA ARG A 59 4.65 -3.28 12.14
C ARG A 59 3.70 -2.80 11.06
N GLU A 60 2.59 -2.22 11.51
CA GLU A 60 1.56 -1.65 10.67
C GLU A 60 1.70 -0.13 10.59
N VAL A 61 1.53 0.42 9.39
CA VAL A 61 1.23 1.84 9.14
C VAL A 61 -0.15 1.89 8.50
N ARG A 62 -1.06 2.72 9.02
CA ARG A 62 -2.46 2.78 8.57
C ARG A 62 -2.73 4.09 7.84
N SER A 63 -3.29 3.98 6.64
CA SER A 63 -3.71 5.12 5.81
C SER A 63 -5.22 5.11 5.62
N SER A 64 -5.84 6.29 5.61
CA SER A 64 -7.29 6.45 5.41
C SER A 64 -7.62 6.85 3.97
N VAL A 65 -7.45 5.90 3.05
CA VAL A 65 -7.74 6.11 1.62
C VAL A 65 -9.23 6.20 1.32
N LYS A 66 -9.58 6.81 0.17
CA LYS A 66 -10.96 6.80 -0.32
C LYS A 66 -11.41 5.36 -0.55
N LYS A 67 -12.72 5.11 -0.40
CA LYS A 67 -13.28 3.77 -0.58
C LYS A 67 -13.03 3.35 -2.04
N MET A 68 -12.16 2.37 -2.23
CA MET A 68 -11.97 1.74 -3.53
C MET A 68 -13.33 1.15 -3.95
N GLU A 69 -13.93 1.68 -5.02
CA GLU A 69 -15.03 0.98 -5.69
C GLU A 69 -14.43 -0.34 -6.16
N ARG A 70 -14.86 -1.45 -5.56
CA ARG A 70 -14.39 -2.78 -5.95
C ARG A 70 -14.58 -2.87 -7.46
N LEU A 71 -13.52 -3.13 -8.23
CA LEU A 71 -13.62 -3.39 -9.67
C LEU A 71 -14.84 -4.28 -9.87
N LYS A 72 -15.89 -3.73 -10.50
CA LYS A 72 -17.05 -4.54 -10.83
C LYS A 72 -16.48 -5.66 -11.70
N PRO A 73 -16.66 -6.94 -11.35
CA PRO A 73 -16.32 -7.97 -12.31
C PRO A 73 -17.12 -7.64 -13.58
N GLU A 74 -16.42 -7.40 -14.69
CA GLU A 74 -17.05 -7.45 -16.01
C GLU A 74 -17.83 -8.77 -16.04
N PRO A 75 -19.16 -8.76 -16.20
CA PRO A 75 -19.91 -10.00 -16.30
C PRO A 75 -19.41 -10.70 -17.56
N ILE A 76 -18.63 -11.77 -17.37
CA ILE A 76 -18.17 -12.69 -18.43
C ILE A 76 -19.34 -13.19 -19.32
N LEU A 77 -20.58 -12.98 -18.86
CA LEU A 77 -21.82 -13.30 -19.56
C LEU A 77 -22.18 -12.36 -20.74
N GLU A 78 -21.62 -11.15 -20.86
CA GLU A 78 -22.02 -10.23 -21.96
C GLU A 78 -21.24 -10.42 -23.27
N LEU A 79 -20.07 -11.09 -23.24
CA LEU A 79 -19.27 -11.41 -24.44
C LEU A 79 -19.78 -12.65 -25.20
N MET A 80 -20.80 -13.34 -24.68
CA MET A 80 -21.40 -14.53 -25.29
C MET A 80 -22.80 -14.26 -25.88
N ALA A 81 -23.26 -13.00 -25.85
CA ALA A 81 -24.62 -12.60 -26.23
C ALA A 81 -24.71 -11.75 -27.52
N GLY A 82 -23.64 -11.68 -28.33
CA GLY A 82 -23.64 -10.97 -29.62
C GLY A 82 -22.83 -11.68 -30.68
#